data_AF-A0A3C0J838-F1
#
_entry.id   AF-A0A3C0J838-F1
#
_cell.length_a   1.000
_cell.length_b   1.000
_cell.length_c   1.000
_cell.angle_alpha   90.00
_cell.angle_beta   90.00
_cell.angle_gamma   90.00
#
_symmetry.space_group_name_H-M   'P 1'
#
loop_
_entity.id
_entity.type
_entity.pdbx_description
1 polymer ?
#
loop_
_entity_poly.entity_id
_entity_poly.type
_entity_poly.pdbx_seq_one_letter_code
_entity_poly.pdbx_strand_id
1 'polypeptide(L)'
;MIMSTRIQIIILAALILVFALMIFHINKKKLDFKFCLPWMLFILVCIILTCFPVILDKVAWLVGIASPMNMLFICGFCIALFIIYVLTVAISKHSATITLLTQRVAILEKELEEKEKKDEQN
;
A
#
# COMPACT_ATOMS: atom_id res chain seq x y z
N MET A 1 11.39 -2.82 32.75
CA MET A 1 10.00 -3.08 32.31
C MET A 1 9.23 -1.81 31.88
N ILE A 2 9.55 -0.62 32.39
CA ILE A 2 8.83 0.65 32.10
C ILE A 2 9.24 1.32 30.76
N MET A 3 10.46 1.10 30.27
CA MET A 3 10.94 1.72 29.03
C MET A 3 10.26 1.14 27.78
N SER A 4 9.99 -0.17 27.76
CA SER A 4 9.33 -0.87 26.65
C SER A 4 7.90 -0.37 26.43
N THR A 5 7.17 -0.11 27.52
CA THR A 5 5.76 0.31 27.49
C THR A 5 5.61 1.74 26.97
N ARG A 6 6.53 2.65 27.31
CA ARG A 6 6.49 4.02 26.78
C ARG A 6 6.68 4.06 25.26
N ILE A 7 7.64 3.30 24.75
CA ILE A 7 7.88 3.18 23.30
C ILE A 7 6.67 2.54 22.60
N GLN A 8 6.09 1.49 23.19
CA GLN A 8 4.90 0.84 22.66
C GLN A 8 3.69 1.79 22.56
N ILE A 9 3.47 2.64 23.58
CA ILE A 9 2.40 3.65 23.55
C ILE A 9 2.65 4.70 22.45
N ILE A 10 3.89 5.17 22.30
CA ILE A 10 4.24 6.14 21.24
C ILE A 10 4.01 5.54 19.85
N ILE A 11 4.45 4.29 19.63
CA ILE A 11 4.24 3.58 18.36
C ILE A 11 2.76 3.38 18.09
N LEU A 12 1.98 2.96 19.10
CA LEU A 12 0.54 2.78 18.95
C LEU A 12 -0.17 4.09 18.59
N ALA A 13 0.17 5.20 19.26
CA ALA A 13 -0.38 6.51 18.95
C ALA A 13 -0.02 6.97 17.53
N ALA A 14 1.23 6.74 17.10
CA ALA A 14 1.67 7.04 15.73
C ALA A 14 0.91 6.19 14.69
N LEU A 15 0.72 4.89 14.94
CA LEU A 15 -0.04 4.00 14.04
C LEU A 15 -1.49 4.44 13.89
N ILE A 16 -2.15 4.80 15.00
CA ILE A 16 -3.54 5.31 14.99
C ILE A 16 -3.61 6.63 14.20
N LEU A 17 -2.66 7.54 14.41
CA LEU A 17 -2.61 8.81 13.69
C LEU A 17 -2.44 8.61 12.19
N VAL A 18 -1.52 7.74 11.76
CA VAL A 18 -1.33 7.41 10.34
C VAL A 18 -2.59 6.76 9.75
N PHE A 19 -3.24 5.85 10.48
CA PHE A 19 -4.49 5.22 10.06
C PHE A 19 -5.60 6.26 9.85
N ALA A 20 -5.74 7.22 10.77
CA ALA A 20 -6.73 8.31 10.67
C ALA A 20 -6.44 9.24 9.48
N LEU A 21 -5.18 9.62 9.28
CA LEU A 21 -4.76 10.43 8.13
C LEU A 21 -5.03 9.71 6.80
N MET A 22 -4.83 8.40 6.77
CA MET A 22 -5.08 7.56 5.60
C MET A 22 -6.58 7.51 5.26
N ILE A 23 -7.45 7.30 6.26
CA ILE A 23 -8.91 7.38 6.08
C ILE A 23 -9.34 8.76 5.59
N PHE A 24 -8.76 9.83 6.16
CA PHE A 24 -9.05 11.19 5.73
C PHE A 24 -8.69 11.44 4.25
N HIS A 25 -7.53 10.94 3.80
CA HIS A 25 -7.10 11.05 2.41
C HIS A 25 -7.96 10.24 1.45
N ILE A 26 -8.43 9.05 1.86
CA ILE A 26 -9.36 8.22 1.10
C ILE A 26 -10.70 8.96 0.90
N ASN A 27 -11.26 9.55 1.97
CA ASN A 27 -12.53 10.28 1.90
C ASN A 27 -12.47 11.53 1.02
N LYS A 28 -11.29 12.12 0.81
CA LYS A 28 -11.07 13.26 -0.10
C LYS A 28 -10.96 12.87 -1.59
N LYS A 29 -11.23 11.61 -1.96
CA LYS A 29 -11.24 11.07 -3.34
C LYS A 29 -9.93 11.26 -4.14
N LYS A 30 -8.80 11.55 -3.50
CA LYS A 30 -7.50 11.72 -4.19
C LYS A 30 -6.78 10.40 -4.49
N LEU A 31 -7.19 9.31 -3.86
CA LEU A 31 -6.56 8.00 -3.97
C LEU A 31 -7.64 6.94 -4.26
N ASP A 32 -7.44 6.18 -5.33
CA ASP A 32 -8.27 5.02 -5.61
C ASP A 32 -8.17 4.02 -4.45
N PHE A 33 -9.32 3.70 -3.84
CA PHE A 33 -9.47 2.87 -2.64
C PHE A 33 -8.65 1.56 -2.70
N LYS A 34 -8.45 1.04 -3.93
CA LYS A 34 -7.73 -0.19 -4.24
C LYS A 34 -6.25 -0.17 -3.85
N PHE A 35 -5.56 0.96 -3.97
CA PHE A 35 -4.12 1.05 -3.68
C PHE A 35 -3.83 1.25 -2.20
N CYS A 36 -4.78 1.85 -1.47
CA CYS A 36 -4.67 2.07 -0.04
C CYS A 36 -5.05 0.83 0.78
N LEU A 37 -5.92 -0.03 0.26
CA LEU A 37 -6.41 -1.23 0.96
C LEU A 37 -5.31 -2.10 1.62
N PRO A 38 -4.21 -2.47 0.93
CA PRO A 38 -3.16 -3.30 1.53
C PRO A 38 -2.48 -2.63 2.73
N TRP A 39 -2.21 -1.33 2.64
CA TRP A 39 -1.60 -0.54 3.72
C TRP A 39 -2.55 -0.37 4.91
N MET A 40 -3.85 -0.22 4.66
CA MET A 40 -4.87 -0.12 5.71
C MET A 40 -4.95 -1.44 6.51
N LEU A 41 -4.97 -2.57 5.79
CA LEU A 41 -4.97 -3.90 6.41
C LEU A 41 -3.69 -4.13 7.23
N PHE A 42 -2.55 -3.70 6.72
CA PHE A 42 -1.28 -3.80 7.43
C PHE A 42 -1.25 -3.01 8.74
N ILE A 43 -1.65 -1.74 8.71
CA ILE A 43 -1.70 -0.91 9.91
C ILE A 43 -2.67 -1.51 10.94
N LEU A 44 -3.81 -2.03 10.48
CA LEU A 44 -4.76 -2.73 11.35
C LEU A 44 -4.14 -3.96 12.02
N VAL A 45 -3.44 -4.81 11.26
CA VAL A 45 -2.73 -5.99 11.79
C VAL A 45 -1.66 -5.57 12.80
N CYS A 46 -0.89 -4.51 12.52
CA CYS A 46 0.11 -3.97 13.44
C CYS A 46 -0.51 -3.43 14.73
N ILE A 47 -1.66 -2.76 14.68
CA ILE A 47 -2.39 -2.29 15.87
C ILE A 47 -2.85 -3.48 16.71
N ILE A 48 -3.42 -4.51 16.08
CA ILE A 48 -3.87 -5.73 16.79
C ILE A 48 -2.67 -6.41 17.47
N LEU A 49 -1.57 -6.63 16.73
CA LEU A 49 -0.34 -7.21 17.27
C LEU A 49 0.23 -6.39 18.44
N THR A 50 0.19 -5.05 18.34
CA THR A 50 0.65 -4.15 19.41
C THR A 50 -0.25 -4.20 20.65
N CYS A 51 -1.55 -4.44 20.47
CA CYS A 51 -2.52 -4.55 21.56
C CYS A 51 -2.43 -5.91 22.28
N PHE A 52 -2.01 -6.97 21.57
CA PHE A 52 -1.92 -8.34 22.10
C PHE A 52 -0.46 -8.86 22.17
N PRO A 53 0.34 -8.43 23.17
CA PRO A 53 1.73 -8.88 23.34
C PRO A 53 1.84 -10.39 23.61
N VAL A 54 0.79 -11.02 24.14
CA VAL A 54 0.74 -12.47 24.41
C VAL A 54 0.92 -13.31 23.13
N ILE A 55 0.42 -12.83 21.99
CA ILE A 55 0.57 -13.51 20.69
C ILE A 55 2.02 -13.37 20.21
N LEU A 56 2.63 -12.21 20.43
CA LEU A 56 4.03 -12.00 20.11
C LEU A 56 4.95 -12.85 20.98
N ASP A 57 4.70 -12.99 22.27
CA ASP A 57 5.55 -13.83 23.13
C ASP A 57 5.55 -15.30 22.68
N LYS A 58 4.39 -15.82 22.24
CA LYS A 58 4.26 -17.19 21.71
C LYS A 58 5.05 -17.40 20.43
N VAL A 59 4.97 -16.45 19.49
CA VAL A 59 5.70 -16.54 18.22
C VAL A 59 7.19 -16.26 18.42
N ALA A 60 7.57 -15.37 19.34
CA ALA A 60 8.97 -15.06 19.66
C ALA A 60 9.68 -16.27 20.26
N TRP A 61 8.98 -17.03 21.10
CA TRP A 61 9.47 -18.29 21.64
C TRP A 61 9.67 -19.36 20.56
N LEU A 62 8.77 -19.42 19.56
CA LEU A 62 8.89 -20.36 18.44
C LEU A 62 10.10 -20.04 17.53
N VAL A 63 10.37 -18.75 17.33
CA VAL A 63 11.45 -18.27 16.43
C VAL A 63 12.79 -18.10 17.17
N GLY A 64 12.80 -18.11 18.51
CA GLY A 64 14.01 -17.98 19.33
C GLY A 64 14.52 -16.54 19.52
N ILE A 65 13.65 -15.54 19.39
CA ILE A 65 14.01 -14.11 19.49
C ILE A 65 13.75 -13.59 20.91
N ALA A 66 14.77 -12.99 21.53
CA ALA A 66 14.73 -12.57 22.94
C ALA A 66 13.86 -11.34 23.25
N SER A 67 13.44 -10.55 22.23
CA SER A 67 12.66 -9.32 22.42
C SER A 67 11.39 -9.30 21.56
N PRO A 68 10.20 -9.19 22.17
CA PRO A 68 8.92 -9.11 21.44
C PRO A 68 8.88 -7.93 20.46
N MET A 69 9.52 -6.81 20.80
CA MET A 69 9.56 -5.62 19.96
C MET A 69 10.37 -5.82 18.68
N ASN A 70 11.50 -6.55 18.76
CA ASN A 70 12.31 -6.85 17.59
C ASN A 70 11.57 -7.80 16.62
N MET A 71 10.79 -8.74 17.16
CA MET A 71 9.99 -9.62 16.34
C MET A 71 8.87 -8.88 15.60
N LEU A 72 8.20 -7.92 16.26
CA LEU A 72 7.19 -7.06 15.62
C LEU A 72 7.80 -6.30 14.43
N PHE A 73 9.04 -5.82 14.59
CA PHE A 73 9.77 -5.14 13.53
C PHE A 73 10.08 -6.06 12.34
N ILE A 74 10.62 -7.27 12.58
CA ILE A 74 10.94 -8.23 11.51
C ILE A 74 9.67 -8.66 10.76
N CYS A 75 8.62 -9.01 11.49
CA CYS A 75 7.33 -9.41 10.90
C CYS A 75 6.72 -8.27 10.09
N GLY A 76 6.68 -7.06 10.67
CA GLY A 76 6.21 -5.86 10.00
C GLY A 76 7.01 -5.55 8.73
N PHE A 77 8.33 -5.70 8.77
CA PHE A 77 9.21 -5.49 7.62
C PHE A 77 8.95 -6.50 6.50
N CYS A 78 8.82 -7.80 6.82
CA CYS A 78 8.49 -8.83 5.83
C CYS A 78 7.13 -8.57 5.17
N ILE A 79 6.10 -8.25 5.95
CA ILE A 79 4.78 -7.95 5.42
C ILE A 79 4.80 -6.66 4.58
N ALA A 80 5.54 -5.63 5.02
CA ALA A 80 5.69 -4.39 4.26
C ALA A 80 6.35 -4.64 2.89
N LEU A 81 7.40 -5.46 2.82
CA LEU A 81 8.02 -5.84 1.55
C LEU A 81 7.05 -6.55 0.62
N PHE A 82 6.25 -7.47 1.16
CA PHE A 82 5.22 -8.17 0.39
C PHE A 82 4.17 -7.19 -0.17
N ILE A 83 3.72 -6.24 0.66
CA ILE A 83 2.77 -5.20 0.23
C ILE A 83 3.38 -4.31 -0.85
N ILE A 84 4.62 -3.86 -0.68
CA ILE A 84 5.33 -3.06 -1.67
C ILE A 84 5.40 -3.82 -2.99
N TYR A 85 5.77 -5.10 -2.98
CA TYR A 85 5.79 -5.93 -4.17
C TYR A 85 4.43 -6.00 -4.87
N VAL A 86 3.35 -6.26 -4.13
CA VAL A 86 1.98 -6.31 -4.67
C VAL A 86 1.60 -4.96 -5.30
N LEU A 87 1.93 -3.85 -4.64
CA LEU A 87 1.69 -2.50 -5.15
C LEU A 87 2.52 -2.22 -6.42
N THR A 88 3.79 -2.62 -6.44
CA THR A 88 4.65 -2.49 -7.63
C THR A 88 4.07 -3.24 -8.82
N VAL A 89 3.58 -4.46 -8.62
CA VAL A 89 2.91 -5.23 -9.69
C VAL A 89 1.64 -4.55 -10.17
N ALA A 90 0.81 -4.02 -9.25
CA ALA A 90 -0.39 -3.28 -9.62
C ALA A 90 -0.06 -2.03 -10.45
N ILE A 91 0.89 -1.22 -9.99
CA ILE A 91 1.36 -0.02 -10.70
C ILE A 91 1.92 -0.37 -12.09
N SER A 92 2.70 -1.45 -12.20
CA SER A 92 3.24 -1.92 -13.48
C SER A 92 2.14 -2.26 -14.50
N LYS A 93 1.09 -2.98 -14.08
CA LYS A 93 -0.07 -3.29 -14.94
C LYS A 93 -0.82 -2.03 -15.39
N HIS A 94 -1.01 -1.07 -14.48
CA HIS A 94 -1.64 0.20 -14.81
C HIS A 94 -0.82 1.01 -15.81
N SER A 95 0.50 1.08 -15.62
CA SER A 95 1.39 1.75 -16.56
C SER A 95 1.33 1.15 -17.96
N ALA A 96 1.33 -0.19 -18.09
CA ALA A 96 1.19 -0.86 -19.38
C ALA A 96 -0.16 -0.54 -20.06
N THR A 97 -1.24 -0.46 -19.28
CA THR A 97 -2.57 -0.11 -19.78
C THR A 97 -2.61 1.33 -20.30
N ILE A 98 -1.98 2.26 -19.58
CA ILE A 98 -1.89 3.67 -20.01
C ILE A 98 -1.15 3.76 -21.34
N THR A 99 0.01 3.11 -21.46
CA THR A 99 0.78 3.08 -22.73
C THR A 99 -0.06 2.55 -23.89
N LEU A 100 -0.79 1.44 -23.68
CA LEU A 100 -1.64 0.85 -24.71
C LEU A 100 -2.80 1.78 -25.11
N LEU A 101 -3.42 2.45 -24.15
CA LEU A 101 -4.47 3.45 -24.43
C LEU A 101 -3.92 4.64 -25.21
N THR A 102 -2.76 5.17 -24.83
CA THR A 102 -2.09 6.25 -25.55
C THR A 102 -1.78 5.85 -27.00
N GLN A 103 -1.30 4.64 -27.22
CA GLN A 103 -1.06 4.13 -28.58
C GLN A 103 -2.36 4.02 -29.39
N ARG A 104 -3.45 3.53 -28.80
CA ARG A 104 -4.74 3.46 -29.48
C ARG A 104 -5.28 4.84 -29.84
N VAL A 105 -5.16 5.82 -28.94
CA VAL A 105 -5.55 7.20 -29.22
C VAL A 105 -4.75 7.77 -30.38
N ALA A 106 -3.42 7.59 -30.39
CA ALA A 106 -2.57 8.07 -31.48
C ALA A 106 -2.92 7.46 -32.85
N ILE A 107 -3.27 6.16 -32.89
CA ILE A 107 -3.72 5.50 -34.13
C ILE A 107 -5.08 6.07 -34.57
N LEU A 108 -6.04 6.24 -33.66
CA LEU A 108 -7.35 6.81 -33.97
C LEU A 108 -7.23 8.25 -34.51
N GLU A 109 -6.39 9.08 -33.89
CA GLU A 109 -6.15 10.46 -34.34
C GLU A 109 -5.59 10.47 -35.78
N LYS A 110 -4.63 9.59 -36.07
CA LYS A 110 -4.07 9.45 -37.42
C LYS A 110 -5.12 9.01 -38.45
N GLU A 111 -5.96 8.02 -38.12
CA GLU A 111 -7.03 7.57 -39.02
C GLU A 111 -8.06 8.65 -39.31
N LEU A 112 -8.34 9.53 -38.34
CA LEU A 112 -9.21 10.70 -38.53
C LEU A 112 -8.56 11.71 -39.48
N GLU A 113 -7.29 12.07 -39.25
CA GLU A 113 -6.57 12.99 -40.15
C GLU A 113 -6.49 12.46 -41.60
N GLU A 114 -6.30 11.15 -41.79
CA GLU A 114 -6.27 10.53 -43.12
C GLU A 114 -7.64 10.55 -43.82
N LYS A 115 -8.74 10.47 -43.06
CA LYS A 115 -10.10 10.61 -43.61
C LYS A 115 -10.39 12.05 -44.02
N GLU A 116 -10.09 13.02 -43.15
CA GLU A 116 -10.28 14.44 -43.46
C GLU A 116 -9.53 14.85 -44.74
N LYS A 117 -8.28 14.39 -44.91
CA LYS A 117 -7.51 14.64 -46.14
C LYS A 117 -8.11 14.03 -47.40
N LYS A 118 -8.81 12.89 -47.29
CA LYS A 118 -9.49 12.25 -48.43
C LYS A 118 -10.78 12.97 -48.79
N ASP A 119 -11.49 13.51 -47.81
CA ASP A 119 -12.71 14.28 -48.02
C ASP A 119 -12.41 15.66 -48.63
N GLU A 120 -11.26 16.27 -48.31
CA GLU A 120 -10.80 17.51 -48.96
C GLU A 120 -10.32 17.34 -50.42
N GLN A 121 -10.00 16.11 -50.83
CA GLN A 121 -9.50 15.79 -52.18
C GLN A 121 -10.59 15.33 -53.17
N ASN A 122 -11.82 15.09 -52.69
CA ASN A 122 -12.99 14.72 -53.51
C ASN A 122 -13.93 15.90 -53.72
#